data_AF-T1KJT7-F1
#
_entry.id   AF-T1KJT7-F1
#
_cell.length_a   1.000
_cell.length_b   1.000
_cell.length_c   1.000
_cell.angle_alpha   90.00
_cell.angle_beta   90.00
_cell.angle_gamma   90.00
#
_symmetry.space_group_name_H-M   'P 1'
#
loop_
_entity.id
_entity.type
_entity.pdbx_description
1 polymer ?
#
loop_
_entity_poly.entity_id
_entity_poly.type
_entity_poly.pdbx_seq_one_letter_code
_entity_poly.pdbx_strand_id
1 'polypeptide(L)'
;MNPEYRPRIVSDIMQSQFGKSVILLGRVASVDPSGKKFCLKDCAGQNVIVFLKQPISGILELETWCEVEGKVKGKGAMEADRLDQLPESLFESFDAELYVSMVKMLMAPGTSNNFIIYDKNEHHGDSDNVELISNPSDANKTDLDGLDAEQSFLNL
;
A
#
# COMPACT_ATOMS: atom_id res chain seq x y z
N MET A 1 -5.10 -26.50 -1.69
CA MET A 1 -4.16 -25.69 -0.89
C MET A 1 -4.78 -24.32 -0.70
N ASN A 2 -4.84 -23.83 0.52
CA ASN A 2 -5.11 -22.40 0.75
C ASN A 2 -3.82 -21.64 0.42
N PRO A 3 -3.79 -20.65 -0.51
CA PRO A 3 -2.58 -19.87 -0.74
C PRO A 3 -2.20 -19.13 0.54
N GLU A 4 -0.99 -19.40 1.06
CA GLU A 4 -0.50 -18.73 2.26
C GLU A 4 -0.46 -17.21 2.03
N TYR A 5 -1.07 -16.44 2.94
CA TYR A 5 -1.07 -14.98 2.85
C TYR A 5 0.36 -14.45 3.04
N ARG A 6 0.86 -13.73 2.03
CA ARG A 6 2.16 -13.04 2.04
C ARG A 6 1.90 -11.53 1.99
N PRO A 7 2.02 -10.80 3.11
CA PRO A 7 1.78 -9.36 3.12
C PRO A 7 2.80 -8.61 2.26
N ARG A 8 2.35 -7.52 1.62
CA ARG A 8 3.27 -6.50 1.08
C ARG A 8 3.93 -5.77 2.23
N ILE A 9 5.24 -5.56 2.15
CA ILE A 9 6.03 -4.85 3.16
C ILE A 9 6.95 -3.80 2.52
N VAL A 10 7.55 -2.99 3.39
CA VAL A 10 8.71 -2.12 3.12
C VAL A 10 9.80 -2.38 4.15
N SER A 11 11.02 -1.95 3.88
CA SER A 11 12.22 -2.14 4.70
C SER A 11 12.03 -1.76 6.18
N ASP A 12 11.32 -0.65 6.43
CA ASP A 12 11.09 -0.08 7.76
C ASP A 12 10.47 -1.09 8.73
N ILE A 13 9.55 -1.92 8.23
CA ILE A 13 8.81 -2.89 9.01
C ILE A 13 9.37 -4.32 8.88
N MET A 14 10.38 -4.53 8.04
CA MET A 14 10.93 -5.86 7.72
C MET A 14 11.39 -6.63 8.98
N GLN A 15 11.99 -5.95 9.95
CA GLN A 15 12.44 -6.59 11.21
C GLN A 15 11.27 -7.21 12.01
N SER A 16 10.06 -6.62 11.95
CA SER A 16 8.85 -7.16 12.58
C SER A 16 8.28 -8.41 11.87
N GLN A 17 8.75 -8.67 10.64
CA GLN A 17 8.31 -9.79 9.80
C GLN A 17 9.41 -10.84 9.63
N PHE A 18 10.45 -10.82 10.48
CA PHE A 18 11.53 -11.81 10.48
C PHE A 18 10.99 -13.25 10.46
N GLY A 19 11.51 -14.07 9.53
CA GLY A 19 11.12 -15.47 9.40
C GLY A 19 9.72 -15.70 8.78
N LYS A 20 9.01 -14.66 8.33
CA LYS A 20 7.76 -14.78 7.58
C LYS A 20 7.99 -14.61 6.08
N SER A 21 7.08 -15.18 5.29
CA SER A 21 6.98 -14.99 3.84
C SER A 21 6.25 -13.68 3.54
N VAL A 22 6.82 -12.84 2.67
CA VAL A 22 6.36 -11.47 2.38
C VAL A 22 6.57 -11.13 0.90
N ILE A 23 5.98 -10.01 0.46
CA ILE A 23 6.20 -9.41 -0.85
C ILE A 23 6.87 -8.03 -0.67
N LEU A 24 7.94 -7.77 -1.41
CA LEU A 24 8.67 -6.50 -1.42
C LEU A 24 8.71 -5.94 -2.85
N LEU A 25 8.47 -4.64 -2.99
CA LEU A 25 8.55 -3.92 -4.27
C LEU A 25 9.70 -2.91 -4.22
N GLY A 26 10.44 -2.78 -5.31
CA GLY A 26 11.54 -1.82 -5.42
C GLY A 26 12.25 -1.89 -6.77
N ARG A 27 13.35 -1.15 -6.90
CA ARG A 27 14.23 -1.14 -8.07
C ARG A 27 15.58 -1.81 -7.79
N VAL A 28 16.17 -2.43 -8.79
CA VAL A 28 17.50 -3.05 -8.67
C VAL A 28 18.59 -1.98 -8.56
N ALA A 29 19.27 -1.92 -7.42
CA ALA A 29 20.36 -0.99 -7.15
C ALA A 29 21.75 -1.57 -7.48
N SER A 30 21.92 -2.89 -7.38
CA SER A 30 23.13 -3.60 -7.81
C SER A 30 22.89 -5.10 -7.92
N VAL A 31 23.66 -5.79 -8.76
CA VAL A 31 23.63 -7.26 -8.90
C VAL A 31 25.02 -7.82 -8.63
N ASP A 32 25.10 -8.91 -7.85
CA ASP A 32 26.39 -9.56 -7.58
C ASP A 32 26.87 -10.38 -8.80
N PRO A 33 28.19 -10.41 -9.10
CA PRO A 33 28.72 -11.14 -10.26
C PRO A 33 28.38 -12.64 -10.30
N SER A 34 28.06 -13.27 -9.17
CA SER A 34 27.62 -14.68 -9.13
C SER A 34 26.14 -14.89 -9.51
N GLY A 35 25.36 -13.82 -9.63
CA GLY A 35 23.91 -13.85 -9.84
C GLY A 35 23.12 -14.41 -8.65
N LYS A 36 23.75 -14.75 -7.51
CA LYS A 36 23.10 -15.37 -6.34
C LYS A 36 22.54 -14.39 -5.32
N LYS A 37 22.81 -13.10 -5.48
CA LYS A 37 22.24 -12.02 -4.67
C LYS A 37 22.20 -10.72 -5.47
N PHE A 38 21.31 -9.84 -5.09
CA PHE A 38 21.24 -8.47 -5.61
C PHE A 38 20.75 -7.53 -4.52
N CYS A 39 20.91 -6.23 -4.72
CA CYS A 39 20.39 -5.19 -3.85
C CYS A 39 19.18 -4.55 -4.52
N LEU A 40 18.07 -4.47 -3.78
CA LEU A 40 16.85 -3.78 -4.17
C LEU A 40 16.75 -2.49 -3.35
N LYS A 41 16.57 -1.34 -3.99
CA LYS A 41 16.13 -0.11 -3.32
C LYS A 41 14.61 -0.13 -3.29
N ASP A 42 14.03 -0.27 -2.11
CA ASP A 42 12.59 -0.39 -1.93
C ASP A 42 11.87 0.97 -2.05
N CYS A 43 10.54 0.96 -2.00
CA CYS A 43 9.73 2.18 -2.06
C CYS A 43 9.95 3.14 -0.87
N ALA A 44 10.45 2.66 0.28
CA ALA A 44 10.89 3.51 1.40
C ALA A 44 12.32 4.08 1.21
N GLY A 45 12.92 3.84 0.04
CA GLY A 45 14.23 4.35 -0.37
C GLY A 45 15.41 3.62 0.26
N GLN A 46 15.19 2.51 0.98
CA GLN A 46 16.24 1.76 1.66
C GLN A 46 16.74 0.59 0.79
N ASN A 47 18.00 0.26 0.97
CA ASN A 47 18.62 -0.89 0.32
C ASN A 47 18.33 -2.18 1.09
N VAL A 48 17.79 -3.18 0.39
CA VAL A 48 17.51 -4.54 0.87
C VAL A 48 18.34 -5.54 0.08
N ILE A 49 19.05 -6.43 0.77
CA ILE A 49 19.80 -7.53 0.16
C ILE A 49 18.84 -8.69 -0.09
N VAL A 50 18.70 -9.09 -1.35
CA VAL A 50 17.91 -10.25 -1.77
C VAL A 50 18.86 -11.40 -2.11
N PHE A 51 18.73 -12.51 -1.40
CA PHE A 51 19.44 -13.76 -1.68
C PHE A 51 18.59 -14.66 -2.57
N LEU A 52 19.21 -15.32 -3.53
CA LEU A 52 18.55 -16.22 -4.48
C LEU A 52 19.02 -17.66 -4.29
N LYS A 53 18.08 -18.61 -4.34
CA LYS A 53 18.38 -20.06 -4.19
C LYS A 53 19.21 -20.61 -5.35
N GLN A 54 19.06 -20.02 -6.53
CA GLN A 54 19.85 -20.31 -7.73
C GLN A 54 20.25 -18.96 -8.39
N PRO A 55 21.34 -18.90 -9.16
CA PRO A 55 21.67 -17.71 -9.95
C PRO A 55 20.52 -17.32 -10.88
N ILE A 56 20.37 -16.03 -11.15
CA ILE A 56 19.40 -15.53 -12.15
C ILE A 56 19.74 -16.13 -13.53
N SER A 57 18.76 -16.77 -14.18
CA SER A 57 18.92 -17.43 -15.48
C SER A 57 19.03 -16.47 -16.68
N GLY A 58 19.10 -15.17 -16.44
CA GLY A 58 19.10 -14.10 -17.44
C GLY A 58 19.68 -12.81 -16.85
N ILE A 59 19.64 -11.72 -17.63
CA ILE A 59 20.13 -10.42 -17.18
C ILE A 59 19.07 -9.79 -16.26
N LEU A 60 19.52 -9.30 -15.10
CA LEU A 60 18.77 -8.39 -14.25
C LEU A 60 19.47 -7.04 -14.35
N GLU A 61 18.80 -6.07 -14.96
CA GLU A 61 19.39 -4.74 -15.21
C GLU A 61 19.26 -3.84 -13.97
N LEU A 62 20.02 -2.75 -13.94
CA LEU A 62 19.90 -1.73 -12.91
C LEU A 62 18.65 -0.89 -13.14
N GLU A 63 18.11 -0.31 -12.07
CA GLU A 63 16.85 0.45 -12.04
C GLU A 63 15.58 -0.32 -12.43
N THR A 64 15.67 -1.56 -12.91
CA THR A 64 14.50 -2.40 -13.21
C THR A 64 13.61 -2.58 -11.97
N TRP A 65 12.32 -2.29 -12.10
CA TRP A 65 11.33 -2.60 -11.08
C TRP A 65 11.17 -4.11 -10.90
N CYS A 66 11.21 -4.57 -9.66
CA CYS A 66 11.07 -5.97 -9.30
C CYS A 66 10.10 -6.15 -8.14
N GLU A 67 9.23 -7.14 -8.27
CA GLU A 67 8.50 -7.72 -7.14
C GLU A 67 9.24 -8.96 -6.66
N VAL A 68 9.59 -8.96 -5.37
CA VAL A 68 10.33 -10.04 -4.71
C VAL A 68 9.43 -10.67 -3.67
N GLU A 69 9.07 -11.92 -3.90
CA GLU A 69 8.36 -12.74 -2.93
C GLU A 69 9.38 -13.64 -2.22
N GLY A 70 9.35 -13.66 -0.89
CA GLY A 70 10.20 -14.58 -0.15
C GLY A 70 10.24 -14.37 1.35
N LYS A 71 11.19 -15.02 2.00
CA LYS A 71 11.29 -15.09 3.46
C LYS A 71 12.27 -14.06 4.03
N VAL A 72 11.82 -13.25 4.98
CA VAL A 72 12.69 -12.27 5.67
C VAL A 72 13.77 -12.99 6.48
N LYS A 73 15.03 -12.57 6.31
CA LYS A 73 16.23 -13.10 6.99
C LYS A 73 16.87 -12.12 7.98
N GLY A 74 16.44 -10.86 8.03
CA GLY A 74 16.93 -9.86 8.98
C GLY A 74 16.52 -8.44 8.59
N LYS A 75 17.05 -7.45 9.31
CA LYS A 75 16.90 -6.03 8.95
C LYS A 75 17.54 -5.77 7.57
N GLY A 76 16.72 -5.49 6.57
CA GLY A 76 17.17 -5.22 5.20
C GLY A 76 17.70 -6.45 4.46
N ALA A 77 17.23 -7.66 4.80
CA ALA A 77 17.64 -8.89 4.12
C ALA A 77 16.49 -9.90 3.98
N MET A 78 16.35 -10.49 2.79
CA MET A 78 15.40 -11.59 2.51
C MET A 78 15.98 -12.62 1.54
N GLU A 79 15.42 -13.83 1.54
CA GLU A 79 15.70 -14.88 0.57
C GLU A 79 14.47 -15.05 -0.32
N ALA A 80 14.64 -14.89 -1.63
CA ALA A 80 13.54 -14.99 -2.58
C ALA A 80 13.11 -16.44 -2.81
N ASP A 81 11.80 -16.63 -2.81
CA ASP A 81 11.11 -17.78 -3.36
C ASP A 81 10.73 -17.54 -4.82
N ARG A 82 10.38 -16.29 -5.16
CA ARG A 82 10.03 -15.84 -6.53
C ARG A 82 10.50 -14.40 -6.76
N LEU A 83 10.86 -14.10 -8.01
CA LEU A 83 11.25 -12.78 -8.50
C LEU A 83 10.52 -12.53 -9.82
N ASP A 84 9.76 -11.43 -9.90
CA ASP A 84 9.12 -10.96 -11.12
C ASP A 84 9.73 -9.60 -11.50
N GLN A 85 10.31 -9.50 -12.70
CA GLN A 85 10.69 -8.22 -13.30
C GLN A 85 9.45 -7.57 -13.89
N LEU A 86 9.21 -6.29 -13.57
CA LEU A 86 8.00 -5.57 -13.94
C LEU A 86 8.29 -4.52 -15.04
N PRO A 87 7.41 -4.36 -16.05
CA PRO A 87 7.59 -3.35 -17.08
C PRO A 87 7.58 -1.93 -16.53
N GLU A 88 8.50 -1.08 -17.00
CA GLU A 88 8.61 0.33 -16.56
C GLU A 88 7.32 1.14 -16.80
N SER A 89 6.54 0.78 -17.83
CA SER A 89 5.25 1.42 -18.14
C SER A 89 4.19 1.26 -17.05
N LEU A 90 4.34 0.31 -16.12
CA LEU A 90 3.49 0.21 -14.94
C LEU A 90 3.79 1.29 -13.89
N PHE A 91 4.89 2.03 -14.04
CA PHE A 91 5.43 2.95 -13.03
C PHE A 91 5.47 4.41 -13.46
N GLU A 92 5.00 4.75 -14.67
CA GLU A 92 4.97 6.13 -15.20
C GLU A 92 4.24 7.13 -14.28
N SER A 93 3.25 6.66 -13.53
CA SER A 93 2.46 7.43 -12.54
C SER A 93 2.51 6.83 -11.14
N PHE A 94 3.48 5.95 -10.85
CA PHE A 94 3.57 5.28 -9.55
C PHE A 94 4.08 6.20 -8.45
N ASP A 95 3.22 6.48 -7.47
CA ASP A 95 3.58 7.19 -6.25
C ASP A 95 4.11 6.21 -5.19
N ALA A 96 5.43 6.22 -5.01
CA ALA A 96 6.12 5.40 -4.02
C ALA A 96 5.78 5.81 -2.57
N GLU A 97 5.53 7.08 -2.29
CA GLU A 97 5.22 7.58 -0.95
C GLU A 97 3.80 7.16 -0.53
N LEU A 98 2.85 7.22 -1.46
CA LEU A 98 1.50 6.69 -1.29
C LEU A 98 1.52 5.16 -1.10
N TYR A 99 2.31 4.43 -1.88
CA TYR A 99 2.49 2.98 -1.71
C TYR A 99 3.06 2.62 -0.33
N VAL A 100 4.11 3.32 0.12
CA VAL A 100 4.70 3.15 1.47
C VAL A 100 3.64 3.42 2.55
N SER A 101 2.84 4.47 2.39
CA SER A 101 1.79 4.86 3.35
C SER A 101 0.69 3.81 3.43
N MET A 102 0.22 3.31 2.29
CA MET A 102 -0.72 2.18 2.20
C MET A 102 -0.17 0.93 2.88
N VAL A 103 1.07 0.52 2.56
CA VAL A 103 1.70 -0.67 3.16
C VAL A 103 1.83 -0.54 4.69
N LYS A 104 2.23 0.63 5.19
CA LYS A 104 2.31 0.89 6.64
C LYS A 104 0.93 0.82 7.31
N MET A 105 -0.12 1.30 6.65
CA MET A 105 -1.51 1.19 7.13
C MET A 105 -1.99 -0.27 7.20
N LEU A 106 -1.77 -1.06 6.14
CA LEU A 106 -2.17 -2.47 6.09
C LEU A 106 -1.43 -3.38 7.09
N MET A 107 -0.29 -2.91 7.60
CA MET A 107 0.56 -3.62 8.55
C MET A 107 0.49 -3.06 9.98
N ALA A 108 -0.40 -2.09 10.24
CA ALA A 108 -0.56 -1.49 11.54
C ALA A 108 -1.21 -2.46 12.56
N PRO A 109 -0.84 -2.44 13.85
CA PRO A 109 -1.50 -3.26 14.86
C PRO A 109 -2.99 -2.95 14.95
N GLY A 110 -3.83 -3.99 14.98
CA GLY A 110 -5.28 -3.86 15.11
C GLY A 110 -6.04 -3.62 13.81
N THR A 111 -5.38 -3.45 12.66
CA THR A 111 -6.07 -3.47 11.37
C THR A 111 -6.35 -4.90 10.93
N SER A 112 -7.62 -5.26 10.76
CA SER A 112 -7.97 -6.37 9.87
C SER A 112 -7.78 -5.91 8.43
N ASN A 113 -6.98 -6.64 7.65
CA ASN A 113 -6.80 -6.33 6.23
C ASN A 113 -8.04 -6.82 5.46
N ASN A 114 -9.09 -6.01 5.49
CA ASN A 114 -10.41 -6.32 4.89
C ASN A 114 -10.37 -6.47 3.35
N PHE A 115 -9.23 -6.19 2.70
CA PHE A 115 -9.04 -6.44 1.27
C PHE A 115 -8.70 -7.91 0.95
N ILE A 116 -8.46 -8.76 1.95
CA ILE A 116 -8.19 -10.18 1.74
C ILE A 116 -9.50 -10.96 1.80
N ILE A 117 -10.14 -11.12 0.64
CA ILE A 117 -11.34 -11.94 0.48
C ILE A 117 -10.92 -13.42 0.50
N TYR A 118 -11.11 -14.09 1.64
CA TYR A 118 -10.82 -15.53 1.80
C TYR A 118 -11.96 -16.42 1.29
N ASP A 119 -13.21 -15.96 1.37
CA ASP A 119 -14.38 -16.62 0.77
C ASP A 119 -15.06 -15.69 -0.25
N LYS A 120 -15.26 -16.19 -1.48
CA LYS A 120 -16.00 -15.47 -2.53
C LYS A 120 -17.49 -15.28 -2.19
N ASN A 121 -18.01 -16.00 -1.19
CA ASN A 121 -19.41 -15.97 -0.78
C ASN A 121 -19.67 -15.13 0.48
N GLU A 122 -18.63 -14.57 1.13
CA GLU A 122 -18.80 -13.79 2.38
C GLU A 122 -19.46 -12.42 2.18
N HIS A 123 -19.60 -11.92 0.94
CA HIS A 123 -20.30 -10.67 0.64
C HIS A 123 -21.85 -10.81 0.60
N HIS A 124 -22.40 -11.42 1.64
CA HIS A 124 -23.78 -11.18 2.08
C HIS A 124 -23.78 -10.45 3.42
N GLY A 125 -23.07 -9.32 3.45
CA GLY A 125 -23.18 -8.32 4.50
C GLY A 125 -24.54 -7.63 4.45
N ASP A 126 -25.55 -8.25 5.07
CA ASP A 126 -26.91 -7.69 5.29
C ASP A 126 -26.91 -6.49 6.28
N SER A 127 -25.74 -5.85 6.43
CA SER A 127 -25.44 -4.76 7.36
C SER A 127 -24.42 -3.75 6.81
N ASP A 128 -24.00 -3.84 5.53
CA ASP A 128 -23.20 -2.81 4.86
C ASP A 128 -24.08 -1.59 4.51
N ASN A 129 -24.54 -0.91 5.56
CA ASN A 129 -25.18 0.40 5.44
C ASN A 129 -24.12 1.42 5.04
N VAL A 130 -24.02 1.67 3.73
CA VAL A 130 -23.40 2.90 3.22
C VAL A 130 -24.30 4.07 3.64
N GLU A 131 -23.99 4.69 4.77
CA GLU A 131 -24.53 6.01 5.09
C GLU A 131 -24.00 7.00 4.05
N LEU A 132 -24.83 7.25 3.04
CA LEU A 132 -24.67 8.39 2.15
C LEU A 132 -24.75 9.66 3.00
N ILE A 133 -23.61 10.28 3.28
CA ILE A 133 -23.55 11.64 3.85
C ILE A 133 -23.98 12.61 2.74
N SER A 134 -25.29 12.68 2.53
CA SER A 134 -25.96 13.71 1.76
C SER A 134 -27.06 14.31 2.62
N ASN A 135 -26.76 15.45 3.24
CA ASN A 135 -27.77 16.36 3.80
C ASN A 135 -28.04 17.49 2.78
N PRO A 136 -29.00 17.36 1.86
CA PRO A 136 -29.49 18.45 1.03
C PRO A 136 -30.59 19.25 1.74
N SER A 137 -30.49 19.46 3.07
CA SER A 137 -31.56 20.01 3.91
C SER A 137 -31.35 21.46 4.39
N ASP A 138 -30.16 22.03 4.22
CA ASP A 138 -29.86 23.42 4.62
C ASP A 138 -30.01 24.43 3.47
N ALA A 139 -30.82 24.10 2.46
CA ALA A 139 -31.20 24.99 1.37
C ALA A 139 -32.72 25.25 1.37
N ASN A 140 -33.08 26.48 1.73
CA ASN A 140 -34.41 27.11 1.59
C ASN A 140 -35.59 26.53 2.41
N LYS A 141 -35.82 27.14 3.58
CA LYS A 141 -37.16 27.62 3.95
C LYS A 141 -37.13 29.14 4.14
N THR A 142 -37.50 29.85 3.10
CA THR A 142 -38.11 31.18 3.23
C THR A 142 -39.57 30.99 3.61
N ASP A 143 -40.02 31.64 4.67
CA ASP A 143 -41.40 32.13 4.77
C ASP A 143 -41.39 33.43 5.59
N LEU A 144 -42.13 34.43 5.11
CA LEU A 144 -42.31 35.71 5.78
C LEU A 144 -43.43 35.60 6.80
N ASP A 145 -43.21 36.13 8.01
CA ASP A 145 -44.25 36.76 8.82
C ASP A 145 -43.60 37.63 9.91
N GLY A 146 -44.03 38.89 10.04
CA GLY A 146 -43.47 39.83 11.04
C GLY A 146 -43.05 41.20 10.51
N LEU A 147 -43.86 41.84 9.66
CA LEU A 147 -43.74 43.27 9.35
C LEU A 147 -44.76 44.05 10.19
N ASP A 148 -44.27 44.72 11.23
CA ASP A 148 -44.80 45.91 11.93
C ASP A 148 -44.11 46.01 13.32
N ALA A 149 -43.65 47.15 13.82
CA ALA A 149 -43.52 48.47 13.22
C ALA A 149 -42.48 49.34 13.98
N GLU A 150 -42.00 50.38 13.28
CA GLU A 150 -41.45 51.66 13.78
C GLU A 150 -40.08 51.77 14.52
N GLN A 151 -39.49 52.95 14.24
CA GLN A 151 -38.48 53.73 14.99
C GLN A 151 -37.00 53.35 14.83
N SER A 152 -36.05 54.24 14.50
CA SER A 152 -35.96 55.59 13.87
C SER A 152 -34.52 56.09 14.12
N PHE A 153 -34.10 57.17 13.46
CA PHE A 153 -32.79 57.87 13.62
C PHE A 153 -31.56 57.13 13.04
N LEU A 154 -31.00 57.56 11.90
CA LEU A 154 -30.18 58.77 11.64
C LEU A 154 -28.72 58.67 12.12
N ASN A 155 -27.82 58.76 11.13
CA ASN A 155 -26.47 59.32 11.14
C ASN A 155 -25.50 58.96 12.28
N LEU A 156 -24.41 58.28 11.92
CA LEU A 156 -23.05 58.87 11.93
C LEU A 156 -22.09 58.09 11.00
#